data_AF-A0A535Z2J5-F1
#
_entry.id   AF-A0A535Z2J5-F1
#
_cell.length_a   1.000
_cell.length_b   1.000
_cell.length_c   1.000
_cell.angle_alpha   90.00
_cell.angle_beta   90.00
_cell.angle_gamma   90.00
#
_symmetry.space_group_name_H-M   'P 1'
#
loop_
_entity.id
_entity.type
_entity.pdbx_description
1 polymer ?
#
loop_
_entity_poly.entity_id
_entity_poly.type
_entity_poly.pdbx_seq_one_letter_code
_entity_poly.pdbx_strand_id
1 'polypeptide(L)'
;MQTQGSLTDGGLGALLQTMQAERATGTLAIESGNDTCSLYFLFGHLFHASGPRGQGEDVVVDALGWDAGSYQFDPRAKLPAEETIKSSPAELIASAQGRPGVAAGGWPEPSTAEPAIVGEPHITPEEPTYTPYVPPEPSYFPEPQPSAAESGLASWEAAQEEVVATAPEPVPYEAPAPPAFTPAPTPVPVAASEPAVRAPYGSREAAAEVVVYPLPSGRAHYEGLKSAFVDFPRLLRTLRSDRHTGYVRLSGSGYSGFILLHEGMPLEAVCSNGAAVQGEESFLQIRRHMDSGDGVLDVIELNGDTVQALARLFTGPPIFTGLLGRFVNLEALLEYLSEEQLDGSVIVNGASEVGVILMQQGAVLGAYTESQPTWDKATTAVAALAAERTSRIEVKGGASRVAPIDVDAALARPY
;
A
#
# COMPACT_ATOMS: atom_id res chain seq x y z
N MET A 1 25.57 -11.69 -8.12
CA MET A 1 26.32 -10.53 -8.64
C MET A 1 27.51 -10.10 -7.78
N GLN A 2 28.72 -10.06 -8.34
CA GLN A 2 29.85 -9.30 -7.79
C GLN A 2 29.64 -7.81 -8.09
N THR A 3 29.76 -6.95 -7.09
CA THR A 3 29.48 -5.50 -7.20
C THR A 3 30.70 -4.67 -7.61
N GLN A 4 31.86 -5.31 -7.79
CA GLN A 4 33.09 -4.67 -8.28
C GLN A 4 33.99 -5.73 -8.89
N GLY A 5 34.82 -5.36 -9.87
CA GLY A 5 35.71 -6.29 -10.54
C GLY A 5 36.54 -5.64 -11.65
N SER A 6 37.23 -6.49 -12.43
CA SER A 6 38.05 -6.08 -13.56
C SER A 6 37.38 -6.50 -14.88
N LEU A 7 37.46 -5.65 -15.91
CA LEU A 7 37.04 -6.00 -17.26
C LEU A 7 37.92 -7.09 -17.90
N THR A 8 39.11 -7.37 -17.35
CA THR A 8 39.96 -8.48 -17.83
C THR A 8 39.32 -9.85 -17.59
N ASP A 9 38.33 -9.94 -16.69
CA ASP A 9 37.62 -11.18 -16.33
C ASP A 9 36.43 -11.46 -17.27
N GLY A 10 36.67 -11.38 -18.58
CA GLY A 10 35.69 -11.72 -19.62
C GLY A 10 35.11 -10.55 -20.41
N GLY A 11 35.56 -9.33 -20.15
CA GLY A 11 35.18 -8.11 -20.89
C GLY A 11 33.80 -7.56 -20.52
N LEU A 12 33.52 -6.35 -21.00
CA LEU A 12 32.24 -5.69 -20.75
C LEU A 12 31.06 -6.47 -21.34
N GLY A 13 31.21 -7.09 -22.51
CA GLY A 13 30.14 -7.86 -23.14
C GLY A 13 29.60 -9.01 -22.28
N ALA A 14 30.48 -9.78 -21.64
CA ALA A 14 30.08 -10.86 -20.73
C ALA A 14 29.40 -10.31 -19.46
N LEU A 15 29.88 -9.16 -18.96
CA LEU A 15 29.26 -8.47 -17.84
C LEU A 15 27.84 -7.99 -18.19
N LEU A 16 27.63 -7.37 -19.36
CA LEU A 16 26.29 -6.95 -19.81
C LEU A 16 25.32 -8.14 -19.89
N GLN A 17 25.77 -9.28 -20.43
CA GLN A 17 24.95 -10.49 -20.52
C GLN A 17 24.61 -11.06 -19.14
N THR A 18 25.57 -11.03 -18.21
CA THR A 18 25.35 -11.47 -16.82
C THR A 18 24.36 -10.54 -16.11
N MET A 19 24.52 -9.23 -16.25
CA MET A 19 23.60 -8.23 -15.69
C MET A 19 22.18 -8.36 -16.25
N GLN A 20 22.07 -8.69 -17.54
CA GLN A 20 20.79 -8.96 -18.18
C GLN A 20 20.15 -10.25 -17.64
N ALA A 21 20.92 -11.35 -17.54
CA ALA A 21 20.44 -12.63 -17.04
C ALA A 21 20.03 -12.58 -15.57
N GLU A 22 20.81 -11.87 -14.73
CA GLU A 22 20.54 -11.66 -13.31
C GLU A 22 19.50 -10.56 -13.04
N ARG A 23 18.92 -9.94 -14.08
CA ARG A 23 17.93 -8.86 -13.96
C ARG A 23 18.42 -7.68 -13.10
N ALA A 24 19.70 -7.34 -13.21
CA ALA A 24 20.34 -6.29 -12.43
C ALA A 24 19.62 -4.94 -12.60
N THR A 25 19.46 -4.21 -11.50
CA THR A 25 18.91 -2.84 -11.48
C THR A 25 19.84 -1.96 -10.67
N GLY A 26 20.30 -0.86 -11.26
CA GLY A 26 21.30 0.03 -10.66
C GLY A 26 22.26 0.61 -11.69
N THR A 27 23.31 1.26 -11.21
CA THR A 27 24.31 1.91 -12.05
C THR A 27 25.62 1.14 -12.01
N LEU A 28 26.15 0.80 -13.19
CA LEU A 28 27.48 0.26 -13.38
C LEU A 28 28.41 1.40 -13.85
N ALA A 29 29.30 1.82 -12.97
CA ALA A 29 30.40 2.72 -13.32
C ALA A 29 31.58 1.90 -13.85
N ILE A 30 32.17 2.33 -14.95
CA ILE A 30 33.27 1.66 -15.63
C ILE A 30 34.38 2.68 -15.89
N GLU A 31 35.62 2.30 -15.57
CA GLU A 31 36.81 3.12 -15.75
C GLU A 31 37.88 2.34 -16.52
N SER A 32 38.40 2.93 -17.60
CA SER A 32 39.47 2.37 -18.43
C SER A 32 40.49 3.47 -18.77
N GLY A 33 41.62 3.49 -18.04
CA GLY A 33 42.64 4.52 -18.21
C GLY A 33 42.11 5.92 -17.84
N ASN A 34 41.98 6.80 -18.84
CA ASN A 34 41.42 8.14 -18.67
C ASN A 34 39.94 8.24 -19.09
N ASP A 35 39.38 7.18 -19.66
CA ASP A 35 37.99 7.15 -20.10
C ASP A 35 37.11 6.52 -19.02
N THR A 36 35.94 7.11 -18.79
CA THR A 36 34.95 6.61 -17.84
C THR A 36 33.57 6.62 -18.47
N CYS A 37 32.71 5.70 -18.06
CA CYS A 37 31.29 5.74 -18.43
C CYS A 37 30.41 5.10 -17.35
N SER A 38 29.15 5.50 -17.34
CA SER A 38 28.12 4.96 -16.45
C SER A 38 27.04 4.32 -17.30
N LEU A 39 26.76 3.05 -17.01
CA LEU A 39 25.71 2.26 -17.64
C LEU A 39 24.61 2.01 -16.61
N TYR A 40 23.38 2.29 -16.98
CA TYR A 40 22.24 2.23 -16.08
C TYR A 40 21.35 1.06 -16.47
N PHE A 41 21.09 0.17 -15.53
CA PHE A 41 20.30 -1.02 -15.74
C PHE A 41 18.97 -0.94 -15.00
N LEU A 42 17.92 -1.43 -15.65
CA LEU A 42 16.58 -1.58 -15.10
C LEU A 42 16.06 -2.97 -15.44
N PHE A 43 15.93 -3.86 -14.46
CA PHE A 43 15.51 -5.26 -14.64
C PHE A 43 16.32 -6.03 -15.71
N GLY A 44 17.63 -5.79 -15.75
CA GLY A 44 18.55 -6.37 -16.73
C GLY A 44 18.50 -5.71 -18.11
N HIS A 45 17.66 -4.70 -18.32
CA HIS A 45 17.67 -3.86 -19.52
C HIS A 45 18.66 -2.73 -19.34
N LEU A 46 19.59 -2.59 -20.29
CA LEU A 46 20.46 -1.42 -20.37
C LEU A 46 19.59 -0.24 -20.82
N PHE A 47 19.34 0.69 -19.91
CA PHE A 47 18.32 1.74 -20.04
C PHE A 47 18.92 3.08 -20.48
N HIS A 48 20.09 3.40 -19.93
CA HIS A 48 20.79 4.63 -20.23
C HIS A 48 22.30 4.37 -20.20
N ALA A 49 23.05 5.14 -20.97
CA ALA A 49 24.50 5.19 -20.87
C ALA A 49 24.95 6.64 -20.95
N SER A 50 25.93 7.02 -20.14
CA SER A 50 26.50 8.37 -20.13
C SER A 50 28.01 8.31 -20.01
N GLY A 51 28.71 9.13 -20.78
CA GLY A 51 30.16 9.28 -20.69
C GLY A 51 30.58 10.71 -21.04
N PRO A 52 31.89 11.02 -21.01
CA PRO A 52 32.42 12.35 -21.28
C PRO A 52 32.04 12.94 -22.64
N ARG A 53 31.73 12.08 -23.62
CA ARG A 53 31.41 12.47 -25.01
C ARG A 53 29.91 12.55 -25.32
N GLY A 54 29.04 12.22 -24.37
CA GLY A 54 27.59 12.24 -24.58
C GLY A 54 26.85 11.11 -23.86
N GLN A 55 25.64 10.81 -24.34
CA GLN A 55 24.75 9.78 -23.80
C GLN A 55 24.23 8.86 -24.90
N GLY A 56 23.80 7.65 -24.53
CA GLY A 56 23.16 6.69 -25.43
C GLY A 56 24.08 5.60 -25.96
N GLU A 57 23.64 4.94 -27.03
CA GLU A 57 24.23 3.67 -27.50
C GLU A 57 25.69 3.77 -27.91
N ASP A 58 26.12 4.91 -28.47
CA ASP A 58 27.51 5.12 -28.86
C ASP A 58 28.46 5.01 -27.66
N VAL A 59 28.04 5.45 -26.47
CA VAL A 59 28.83 5.31 -25.23
C VAL A 59 29.04 3.84 -24.89
N VAL A 60 28.00 3.01 -25.08
CA VAL A 60 28.07 1.56 -24.82
C VAL A 60 28.96 0.87 -25.83
N VAL A 61 28.81 1.20 -27.11
CA VAL A 61 29.60 0.62 -28.21
C VAL A 61 31.08 0.97 -28.06
N ASP A 62 31.39 2.21 -27.68
CA ASP A 62 32.76 2.64 -27.41
C ASP A 62 33.35 1.91 -26.19
N ALA A 63 32.58 1.77 -25.10
CA ALA A 63 33.01 1.06 -23.90
C ALA A 63 33.19 -0.46 -24.12
N LEU A 64 32.43 -1.06 -25.03
CA LEU A 64 32.57 -2.47 -25.42
C LEU A 64 33.91 -2.77 -26.09
N GLY A 65 34.61 -1.75 -26.60
CA GLY A 65 35.97 -1.86 -27.13
C GLY A 65 37.08 -1.77 -26.08
N TRP A 66 36.76 -1.65 -24.79
CA TRP A 66 37.78 -1.58 -23.73
C TRP A 66 38.24 -2.97 -23.29
N ASP A 67 39.52 -3.27 -23.52
CA ASP A 67 40.13 -4.57 -23.20
C ASP A 67 40.62 -4.68 -21.73
N ALA A 68 40.66 -3.55 -21.00
CA ALA A 68 41.08 -3.48 -19.61
C ALA A 68 40.30 -2.36 -18.89
N GLY A 69 40.20 -2.44 -17.57
CA GLY A 69 39.50 -1.45 -16.75
C GLY A 69 38.89 -2.06 -15.50
N SER A 70 38.39 -1.21 -14.60
CA SER A 70 37.65 -1.61 -13.41
C SER A 70 36.19 -1.22 -13.53
N TYR A 71 35.31 -1.98 -12.89
CA TYR A 71 33.91 -1.63 -12.78
C TYR A 71 33.42 -1.70 -11.34
N GLN A 72 32.39 -0.91 -11.05
CA GLN A 72 31.65 -0.93 -9.80
C GLN A 72 30.15 -0.81 -10.07
N PHE A 73 29.37 -1.66 -9.43
CA PHE A 73 27.92 -1.69 -9.54
C PHE A 73 27.27 -1.24 -8.23
N ASP A 74 26.46 -0.19 -8.32
CA ASP A 74 25.64 0.31 -7.21
C ASP A 74 24.14 0.01 -7.47
N PRO A 75 23.55 -0.95 -6.74
CA PRO A 75 22.13 -1.29 -6.88
C PRO A 75 21.18 -0.24 -6.28
N ARG A 76 21.68 0.75 -5.52
CA ARG A 76 20.87 1.79 -4.86
C ARG A 76 20.94 3.14 -5.58
N ALA A 77 21.68 3.22 -6.69
CA ALA A 77 21.81 4.45 -7.45
C ALA A 77 20.47 4.87 -8.08
N LYS A 78 20.18 6.18 -8.04
CA LYS A 78 19.00 6.74 -8.71
C LYS A 78 19.20 6.66 -10.22
N LEU A 79 18.22 6.10 -10.92
CA LEU A 79 18.24 5.97 -12.37
C LEU A 79 17.81 7.28 -13.05
N PRO A 80 18.42 7.65 -14.19
CA PRO A 80 17.96 8.75 -15.03
C PRO A 80 16.50 8.55 -15.46
N ALA A 81 15.79 9.65 -15.71
CA ALA A 81 14.40 9.59 -16.20
C ALA A 81 14.30 9.34 -17.71
N GLU A 82 15.39 9.57 -18.45
CA GLU A 82 15.45 9.47 -19.91
C GLU A 82 16.10 8.15 -20.35
N GLU A 83 15.40 7.42 -21.21
CA GLU A 83 15.92 6.21 -21.85
C GLU A 83 16.68 6.59 -23.13
N THR A 84 17.99 6.35 -23.14
CA THR A 84 18.88 6.66 -24.28
C THR A 84 19.32 5.41 -25.05
N ILE A 85 18.94 4.23 -24.58
CA ILE A 85 19.26 2.94 -25.20
C ILE A 85 17.98 2.32 -25.74
N LYS A 86 17.98 1.88 -26.99
CA LYS A 86 16.82 1.27 -27.66
C LYS A 86 17.11 -0.16 -28.11
N SER A 87 18.38 -0.47 -28.34
CA SER A 87 18.90 -1.77 -28.75
C SER A 87 19.18 -2.66 -27.54
N SER A 88 19.01 -3.97 -27.71
CA SER A 88 19.37 -4.96 -26.70
C SER A 88 20.89 -5.09 -26.53
N PRO A 89 21.38 -5.57 -25.37
CA PRO A 89 22.81 -5.84 -25.18
C PRO A 89 23.41 -6.75 -26.27
N ALA A 90 22.65 -7.72 -26.78
CA ALA A 90 23.10 -8.60 -27.86
C ALA A 90 23.32 -7.83 -29.18
N GLU A 91 22.42 -6.90 -29.53
CA GLU A 91 22.54 -6.05 -30.73
C GLU A 91 23.68 -5.04 -30.60
N LEU A 92 23.91 -4.49 -29.41
CA LEU A 92 25.02 -3.57 -29.13
C LEU A 92 26.37 -4.28 -29.19
N ILE A 93 26.45 -5.50 -28.64
CA ILE A 93 27.64 -6.36 -28.74
C ILE A 93 27.94 -6.71 -30.20
N ALA A 94 26.93 -7.09 -30.97
CA ALA A 94 27.08 -7.38 -32.40
C ALA A 94 27.52 -6.13 -33.19
N SER A 95 26.97 -4.96 -32.86
CA SER A 95 27.33 -3.68 -33.47
C SER A 95 28.78 -3.27 -33.18
N ALA A 96 29.26 -3.51 -31.95
CA ALA A 96 30.65 -3.26 -31.58
C ALA A 96 31.63 -4.20 -32.31
N GLN A 97 31.27 -5.48 -32.46
CA GLN A 97 32.07 -6.46 -33.20
C GLN A 97 32.11 -6.19 -34.72
N GLY A 98 31.14 -5.45 -35.25
CA GLY A 98 31.06 -5.04 -36.65
C GLY A 98 31.86 -3.79 -37.01
N ARG A 99 32.37 -3.02 -36.03
CA ARG A 99 33.29 -1.90 -36.29
C ARG A 99 34.71 -2.45 -36.48
N PRO A 100 35.38 -2.22 -37.63
CA PRO A 100 36.82 -2.48 -37.71
C PRO A 100 37.52 -1.60 -36.67
N GLY A 101 38.25 -2.22 -35.75
CA GLY A 101 38.96 -1.53 -34.68
C GLY A 101 39.80 -0.39 -35.25
N VAL A 102 39.44 0.85 -34.92
CA VAL A 102 40.26 2.02 -35.25
C VAL A 102 41.44 1.98 -34.29
N ALA A 103 42.48 1.26 -34.71
CA ALA A 103 43.82 1.51 -34.23
C ALA A 103 44.17 2.98 -34.49
N ALA A 104 44.82 3.60 -33.51
CA ALA A 104 45.25 4.98 -33.51
C ALA A 104 45.83 5.46 -34.86
N GLY A 105 45.27 6.57 -35.38
CA GLY A 105 45.95 7.44 -36.35
C GLY A 105 45.11 7.84 -37.57
N GLY A 106 44.90 9.16 -37.73
CA GLY A 106 44.66 9.78 -39.03
C GLY A 106 43.28 10.42 -39.23
N TRP A 107 43.23 11.75 -39.11
CA TRP A 107 42.11 12.64 -39.39
C TRP A 107 41.58 12.56 -40.84
N PRO A 108 40.32 12.96 -41.05
CA PRO A 108 40.01 13.99 -42.05
C PRO A 108 39.38 15.23 -41.39
N GLU A 109 39.67 16.39 -41.98
CA GLU A 109 39.38 17.74 -41.49
C GLU A 109 37.88 18.04 -41.25
N PRO A 110 37.54 18.92 -40.28
CA PRO A 110 36.18 19.38 -40.05
C PRO A 110 35.74 20.38 -41.14
N SER A 111 34.63 20.06 -41.79
CA SER A 111 33.89 20.99 -42.65
C SER A 111 33.37 22.16 -41.80
N THR A 112 33.71 23.36 -42.27
CA THR A 112 33.43 24.66 -41.68
C THR A 112 31.93 24.94 -41.62
N ALA A 113 31.40 25.20 -40.43
CA ALA A 113 30.19 25.99 -40.23
C ALA A 113 30.31 26.76 -38.90
N GLU A 114 30.54 28.07 -39.01
CA GLU A 114 30.64 29.01 -37.89
C GLU A 114 29.28 29.28 -37.21
N PRO A 115 29.30 29.81 -35.98
CA PRO A 115 28.19 29.73 -35.03
C PRO A 115 27.27 30.96 -35.05
N ALA A 116 26.00 30.76 -34.69
CA ALA A 116 25.12 31.86 -34.28
C ALA A 116 25.13 31.97 -32.74
N ILE A 117 25.77 33.03 -32.27
CA ILE A 117 25.81 33.48 -30.88
C ILE A 117 24.42 34.00 -30.47
N VAL A 118 23.86 33.47 -29.37
CA VAL A 118 22.86 34.19 -28.55
C VAL A 118 23.17 33.96 -27.06
N GLY A 119 23.70 35.03 -26.47
CA GLY A 119 23.86 35.40 -25.05
C GLY A 119 23.58 34.40 -23.93
N GLU A 120 24.64 34.06 -23.19
CA GLU A 120 24.58 33.74 -21.77
C GLU A 120 24.38 35.02 -20.93
N PRO A 121 23.60 35.00 -19.83
CA PRO A 121 23.90 35.80 -18.66
C PRO A 121 24.84 35.02 -17.73
N HIS A 122 25.99 35.62 -17.46
CA HIS A 122 26.95 35.19 -16.45
C HIS A 122 26.29 34.96 -15.09
N ILE A 123 26.48 33.77 -14.51
CA ILE A 123 26.41 33.55 -13.06
C ILE A 123 27.77 32.99 -12.63
N THR A 124 28.48 33.80 -11.87
CA THR A 124 29.73 33.47 -11.17
C THR A 124 29.47 32.32 -10.19
N PRO A 125 30.31 31.28 -10.09
CA PRO A 125 30.21 30.32 -9.00
C PRO A 125 30.76 30.99 -7.72
N GLU A 126 29.88 31.32 -6.76
CA GLU A 126 30.30 31.53 -5.38
C GLU A 126 30.57 30.15 -4.74
N GLU A 127 31.77 29.97 -4.22
CA GLU A 127 32.12 28.83 -3.35
C GLU A 127 31.25 28.88 -2.07
N PRO A 128 30.53 27.81 -1.71
CA PRO A 128 29.94 27.72 -0.39
C PRO A 128 31.03 27.39 0.64
N THR A 129 31.44 28.41 1.39
CA THR A 129 32.27 28.30 2.58
C THR A 129 31.59 27.36 3.59
N TYR A 130 32.24 26.23 3.87
CA TYR A 130 31.79 25.26 4.88
C TYR A 130 31.97 25.86 6.28
N THR A 131 30.88 26.19 6.97
CA THR A 131 30.91 26.44 8.42
C THR A 131 30.59 25.13 9.16
N PRO A 132 31.42 24.69 10.12
CA PRO A 132 31.11 23.50 10.89
C PRO A 132 29.87 23.76 11.76
N TYR A 133 28.88 22.87 11.65
CA TYR A 133 27.72 22.86 12.53
C TYR A 133 28.16 22.53 13.97
N VAL A 134 27.97 23.50 14.87
CA VAL A 134 28.06 23.29 16.32
C VAL A 134 26.65 22.99 16.83
N PRO A 135 26.37 21.81 17.39
CA PRO A 135 25.05 21.51 17.93
C PRO A 135 24.76 22.39 19.15
N PRO A 136 23.55 22.95 19.30
CA PRO A 136 23.18 23.67 20.51
C PRO A 136 23.03 22.70 21.69
N GLU A 137 23.57 23.11 22.84
CA GLU A 137 23.41 22.39 24.11
C GLU A 137 21.93 22.31 24.54
N PRO A 138 21.50 21.22 25.20
CA PRO A 138 20.13 21.05 25.64
C PRO A 138 19.77 22.07 26.72
N SER A 139 18.76 22.89 26.44
CA SER A 139 18.12 23.75 27.43
C SER A 139 17.35 22.90 28.45
N TYR A 140 17.84 22.92 29.68
CA TYR A 140 17.22 22.32 30.86
C TYR A 140 15.90 23.06 31.17
N PHE A 141 14.76 22.43 30.92
CA PHE A 141 13.48 22.87 31.47
C PHE A 141 13.30 22.23 32.85
N PRO A 142 13.14 23.01 33.93
CA PRO A 142 12.84 22.45 35.24
C PRO A 142 11.44 21.82 35.25
N GLU A 143 11.33 20.62 35.82
CA GLU A 143 10.08 19.91 36.06
C GLU A 143 9.10 20.79 36.87
N PRO A 144 7.82 20.91 36.46
CA PRO A 144 6.80 21.49 37.32
C PRO A 144 6.51 20.54 38.49
N GLN A 145 6.77 21.01 39.71
CA GLN A 145 6.38 20.33 40.94
C GLN A 145 4.85 20.10 40.98
N PRO A 146 4.38 18.97 41.56
CA PRO A 146 2.95 18.74 41.75
C PRO A 146 2.40 19.74 42.77
N SER A 147 1.59 20.68 42.28
CA SER A 147 0.73 21.51 43.13
C SER A 147 -0.37 20.62 43.71
N ALA A 148 -0.40 20.54 45.04
CA ALA A 148 -1.48 19.92 45.78
C ALA A 148 -2.79 20.64 45.45
N ALA A 149 -3.63 20.01 44.63
CA ALA A 149 -5.03 20.40 44.52
C ALA A 149 -5.74 19.89 45.77
N GLU A 150 -6.04 20.81 46.68
CA GLU A 150 -6.95 20.61 47.79
C GLU A 150 -8.29 20.06 47.29
N SER A 151 -8.72 18.98 47.94
CA SER A 151 -9.98 18.28 47.77
C SER A 151 -11.18 19.23 47.93
N GLY A 152 -11.82 19.58 46.81
CA GLY A 152 -13.10 20.31 46.76
C GLY A 152 -14.31 19.42 47.06
N LEU A 153 -14.26 18.62 48.12
CA LEU A 153 -15.36 17.77 48.61
C LEU A 153 -15.60 18.08 50.09
N ALA A 154 -15.99 19.33 50.38
CA ALA A 154 -16.40 19.74 51.72
C ALA A 154 -17.33 20.96 51.65
N SER A 155 -18.43 20.87 50.90
CA SER A 155 -19.49 21.90 50.89
C SER A 155 -20.83 21.37 50.37
N TRP A 156 -21.29 20.20 50.83
CA TRP A 156 -22.71 19.78 50.75
C TRP A 156 -23.08 18.76 51.85
N GLU A 157 -22.56 18.94 53.06
CA GLU A 157 -23.06 18.27 54.26
C GLU A 157 -23.72 19.30 55.18
N ALA A 158 -24.88 19.79 54.74
CA ALA A 158 -25.85 20.42 55.62
C ALA A 158 -27.24 20.31 54.98
N ALA A 159 -28.18 19.75 55.75
CA ALA A 159 -29.60 19.58 55.44
C ALA A 159 -29.98 18.38 54.56
N GLN A 160 -29.94 17.19 55.15
CA GLN A 160 -31.02 16.21 54.96
C GLN A 160 -31.50 15.77 56.35
N GLU A 161 -32.56 16.43 56.82
CA GLU A 161 -33.35 15.99 57.97
C GLU A 161 -33.94 14.61 57.68
N GLU A 162 -33.75 13.68 58.62
CA GLU A 162 -34.45 12.41 58.71
C GLU A 162 -35.97 12.64 58.75
N VAL A 163 -36.63 12.39 57.63
CA VAL A 163 -38.09 12.20 57.61
C VAL A 163 -38.36 10.74 57.98
N VAL A 164 -38.62 10.50 59.26
CA VAL A 164 -39.23 9.27 59.75
C VAL A 164 -40.67 9.23 59.23
N ALA A 165 -40.87 8.58 58.08
CA ALA A 165 -42.19 8.27 57.56
C ALA A 165 -42.68 6.94 58.16
N THR A 166 -43.75 7.04 58.94
CA THR A 166 -44.50 5.94 59.55
C THR A 166 -45.10 5.04 58.46
N ALA A 167 -44.94 3.72 58.63
CA ALA A 167 -45.52 2.71 57.75
C ALA A 167 -47.06 2.67 57.90
N PRO A 168 -47.85 2.77 56.82
CA PRO A 168 -49.28 2.50 56.87
C PRO A 168 -49.57 0.99 56.81
N GLU A 169 -50.61 0.56 57.53
CA GLU A 169 -51.15 -0.81 57.56
C GLU A 169 -51.52 -1.35 56.17
N PRO A 170 -51.38 -2.67 55.92
CA PRO A 170 -51.74 -3.28 54.65
C PRO A 170 -53.25 -3.37 54.47
N VAL A 171 -53.77 -2.71 53.43
CA VAL A 171 -55.14 -2.94 52.92
C VAL A 171 -55.22 -4.29 52.19
N PRO A 172 -56.29 -5.09 52.35
CA PRO A 172 -56.42 -6.35 51.61
C PRO A 172 -56.67 -6.05 50.13
N TYR A 173 -55.78 -6.50 49.25
CA TYR A 173 -55.99 -6.50 47.81
C TYR A 173 -56.78 -7.75 47.42
N GLU A 174 -58.00 -7.58 46.93
CA GLU A 174 -58.79 -8.66 46.33
C GLU A 174 -58.30 -8.86 44.88
N ALA A 175 -57.70 -10.02 44.62
CA ALA A 175 -57.15 -10.36 43.30
C ALA A 175 -58.27 -10.58 42.28
N PRO A 176 -58.26 -9.94 41.10
CA PRO A 176 -59.20 -10.28 40.04
C PRO A 176 -58.90 -11.68 39.48
N ALA A 177 -59.95 -12.43 39.19
CA ALA A 177 -59.88 -13.80 38.69
C ALA A 177 -59.08 -13.90 37.37
N PRO A 178 -58.27 -14.96 37.18
CA PRO A 178 -57.46 -15.11 35.98
C PRO A 178 -58.36 -15.36 34.74
N PRO A 179 -58.03 -14.79 33.57
CA PRO A 179 -58.70 -15.18 32.34
C PRO A 179 -58.39 -16.64 32.01
N ALA A 180 -59.39 -17.36 31.52
CA ALA A 180 -59.26 -18.75 31.10
C ALA A 180 -58.24 -18.87 29.95
N PHE A 181 -57.18 -19.63 30.20
CA PHE A 181 -56.22 -20.03 29.16
C PHE A 181 -56.90 -21.00 28.19
N THR A 182 -57.02 -20.61 26.93
CA THR A 182 -57.18 -21.56 25.83
C THR A 182 -55.85 -22.29 25.61
N PRO A 183 -55.82 -23.62 25.48
CA PRO A 183 -54.58 -24.34 25.22
C PRO A 183 -54.03 -23.96 23.84
N ALA A 184 -52.75 -23.59 23.82
CA ALA A 184 -52.02 -23.29 22.58
C ALA A 184 -51.98 -24.55 21.68
N PRO A 185 -52.06 -24.38 20.34
CA PRO A 185 -51.89 -25.50 19.42
C PRO A 185 -50.49 -26.10 19.56
N THR A 186 -50.43 -27.43 19.44
CA THR A 186 -49.22 -28.26 19.57
C THR A 186 -48.11 -27.74 18.66
N PRO A 187 -46.86 -27.59 19.14
CA PRO A 187 -45.77 -27.11 18.31
C PRO A 187 -45.46 -28.14 17.22
N VAL A 188 -45.60 -27.72 15.97
CA VAL A 188 -45.07 -28.42 14.80
C VAL A 188 -43.54 -28.39 14.92
N PRO A 189 -42.81 -29.50 14.69
CA PRO A 189 -41.35 -29.49 14.81
C PRO A 189 -40.77 -28.55 13.75
N VAL A 190 -40.24 -27.41 14.20
CA VAL A 190 -39.51 -26.47 13.36
C VAL A 190 -38.24 -27.19 12.93
N ALA A 191 -38.14 -27.50 11.64
CA ALA A 191 -36.90 -27.94 11.02
C ALA A 191 -35.80 -26.93 11.40
N ALA A 192 -34.64 -27.44 11.81
CA ALA A 192 -33.50 -26.63 12.21
C ALA A 192 -33.18 -25.61 11.10
N SER A 193 -33.61 -24.37 11.30
CA SER A 193 -33.24 -23.25 10.45
C SER A 193 -31.74 -23.05 10.60
N GLU A 194 -31.04 -22.94 9.47
CA GLU A 194 -29.68 -22.37 9.43
C GLU A 194 -29.65 -21.07 10.25
N PRO A 195 -28.53 -20.74 10.92
CA PRO A 195 -28.46 -19.57 11.78
C PRO A 195 -28.90 -18.34 11.01
N ALA A 196 -29.99 -17.72 11.46
CA ALA A 196 -30.53 -16.53 10.86
C ALA A 196 -29.44 -15.45 10.85
N VAL A 197 -29.06 -14.97 9.67
CA VAL A 197 -28.18 -13.81 9.50
C VAL A 197 -28.82 -12.67 10.29
N ARG A 198 -28.22 -12.29 11.43
CA ARG A 198 -28.71 -11.18 12.25
C ARG A 198 -28.68 -9.92 11.39
N ALA A 199 -29.80 -9.20 11.35
CA ALA A 199 -29.82 -7.89 10.73
C ALA A 199 -28.80 -6.98 11.44
N PRO A 200 -28.07 -6.12 10.70
CA PRO A 200 -27.12 -5.20 11.32
C PRO A 200 -27.83 -4.32 12.36
N TYR A 201 -27.18 -4.12 13.50
CA TYR A 201 -27.62 -3.18 14.51
C TYR A 201 -27.16 -1.77 14.12
N GLY A 202 -28.08 -0.86 13.80
CA GLY A 202 -27.74 0.51 13.41
C GLY A 202 -28.78 1.21 12.53
N SER A 203 -28.45 2.40 12.04
CA SER A 203 -29.29 3.18 11.13
C SER A 203 -29.51 2.46 9.80
N ARG A 204 -30.78 2.26 9.42
CA ARG A 204 -31.23 1.40 8.30
C ARG A 204 -31.07 2.01 6.89
N GLU A 205 -30.30 3.07 6.72
CA GLU A 205 -30.44 3.91 5.51
C GLU A 205 -29.10 4.39 4.93
N ALA A 206 -28.19 3.45 4.69
CA ALA A 206 -27.25 3.59 3.60
C ALA A 206 -27.49 2.38 2.69
N ALA A 207 -27.95 2.61 1.47
CA ALA A 207 -27.84 1.60 0.43
C ALA A 207 -26.39 1.10 0.39
N ALA A 208 -26.17 -0.17 0.06
CA ALA A 208 -24.86 -0.79 0.02
C ALA A 208 -23.99 -0.17 -1.08
N GLU A 209 -23.53 1.05 -0.87
CA GLU A 209 -22.51 1.71 -1.67
C GLU A 209 -21.18 1.03 -1.35
N VAL A 210 -20.44 0.66 -2.38
CA VAL A 210 -19.11 0.10 -2.19
C VAL A 210 -18.24 1.20 -1.60
N VAL A 211 -17.70 0.98 -0.41
CA VAL A 211 -16.81 1.93 0.25
C VAL A 211 -15.37 1.50 -0.02
N VAL A 212 -14.54 2.44 -0.45
CA VAL A 212 -13.10 2.24 -0.55
C VAL A 212 -12.48 2.54 0.80
N TYR A 213 -11.80 1.55 1.39
CA TYR A 213 -11.05 1.72 2.63
C TYR A 213 -9.56 1.86 2.33
N PRO A 214 -8.79 2.56 3.19
CA PRO A 214 -7.34 2.55 3.07
C PRO A 214 -6.80 1.12 3.16
N LEU A 215 -5.72 0.85 2.44
CA LEU A 215 -4.96 -0.39 2.54
C LEU A 215 -3.68 -0.14 3.33
N PRO A 216 -3.24 -1.12 4.13
CA PRO A 216 -1.99 -0.99 4.85
C PRO A 216 -0.81 -0.97 3.89
N SER A 217 0.29 -0.38 4.33
CA SER A 217 1.56 -0.46 3.65
C SER A 217 2.13 -1.88 3.76
N GLY A 218 2.93 -2.25 2.77
CA GLY A 218 3.57 -3.54 2.68
C GLY A 218 4.91 -3.44 1.98
N ARG A 219 5.56 -4.57 1.73
CA ARG A 219 6.81 -4.60 0.98
C ARG A 219 6.49 -4.47 -0.50
N ALA A 220 6.98 -3.44 -1.17
CA ALA A 220 6.86 -3.35 -2.62
C ALA A 220 7.67 -4.48 -3.28
N HIS A 221 6.98 -5.31 -4.05
CA HIS A 221 7.61 -6.26 -4.98
C HIS A 221 7.88 -5.54 -6.31
N TYR A 222 6.90 -4.77 -6.77
CA TYR A 222 7.02 -3.85 -7.89
C TYR A 222 6.36 -2.53 -7.55
N GLU A 223 6.91 -1.42 -8.03
CA GLU A 223 6.37 -0.07 -7.78
C GLU A 223 6.58 0.80 -9.02
N GLY A 224 5.62 1.66 -9.33
CA GLY A 224 5.74 2.65 -10.39
C GLY A 224 5.69 2.08 -11.81
N LEU A 225 5.13 0.88 -12.01
CA LEU A 225 5.05 0.27 -13.34
C LEU A 225 4.00 0.98 -14.19
N LYS A 226 4.40 1.64 -15.28
CA LYS A 226 3.43 2.20 -16.23
C LYS A 226 2.65 1.09 -16.91
N SER A 227 1.33 1.14 -16.82
CA SER A 227 0.41 0.13 -17.38
C SER A 227 0.61 -0.11 -18.88
N ALA A 228 0.97 0.92 -19.66
CA ALA A 228 1.28 0.80 -21.09
C ALA A 228 2.40 -0.21 -21.43
N PHE A 229 3.27 -0.55 -20.47
CA PHE A 229 4.37 -1.51 -20.65
C PHE A 229 4.12 -2.86 -19.96
N VAL A 230 2.95 -3.05 -19.35
CA VAL A 230 2.63 -4.24 -18.57
C VAL A 230 1.62 -5.09 -19.33
N ASP A 231 2.03 -6.29 -19.74
CA ASP A 231 1.11 -7.35 -20.18
C ASP A 231 0.37 -7.87 -18.94
N PHE A 232 -0.84 -7.37 -18.71
CA PHE A 232 -1.61 -7.66 -17.50
C PHE A 232 -1.97 -9.15 -17.34
N PRO A 233 -2.46 -9.87 -18.37
CA PRO A 233 -2.62 -11.33 -18.30
C PRO A 233 -1.33 -12.08 -17.95
N ARG A 234 -0.19 -11.67 -18.50
CA ARG A 234 1.11 -12.30 -18.17
C ARG A 234 1.52 -11.99 -16.73
N LEU A 235 1.35 -10.76 -16.26
CA LEU A 235 1.60 -10.39 -14.86
C LEU A 235 0.80 -11.28 -13.91
N LEU A 236 -0.51 -11.43 -14.12
CA LEU A 236 -1.36 -12.27 -13.28
C LEU A 236 -0.92 -13.75 -13.26
N ARG A 237 -0.47 -14.28 -14.41
CA ARG A 237 0.09 -15.65 -14.47
C ARG A 237 1.41 -15.79 -13.69
N THR A 238 2.27 -14.77 -13.75
CA THR A 238 3.51 -14.73 -12.96
C THR A 238 3.18 -14.69 -11.47
N LEU A 239 2.35 -13.75 -11.03
CA LEU A 239 1.92 -13.64 -9.63
C LEU A 239 1.24 -14.94 -9.12
N ARG A 240 0.48 -15.62 -9.98
CA ARG A 240 -0.09 -16.94 -9.67
C ARG A 240 1.00 -18.00 -9.46
N SER A 241 1.98 -18.06 -10.36
CA SER A 241 3.08 -19.03 -10.31
C SER A 241 3.96 -18.83 -9.07
N ASP A 242 4.19 -17.57 -8.71
CA ASP A 242 5.02 -17.18 -7.56
C ASP A 242 4.26 -17.23 -6.23
N ARG A 243 2.96 -17.58 -6.26
CA ARG A 243 2.06 -17.59 -5.10
C ARG A 243 2.03 -16.23 -4.37
N HIS A 244 2.03 -15.14 -5.13
CA HIS A 244 2.05 -13.78 -4.60
C HIS A 244 0.92 -13.56 -3.58
N THR A 245 1.25 -12.96 -2.45
CA THR A 245 0.29 -12.66 -1.38
C THR A 245 0.38 -11.18 -1.03
N GLY A 246 -0.70 -10.44 -1.25
CA GLY A 246 -0.74 -8.99 -1.07
C GLY A 246 -1.81 -8.35 -1.96
N TYR A 247 -1.48 -7.23 -2.57
CA TYR A 247 -2.37 -6.59 -3.55
C TYR A 247 -1.61 -6.00 -4.74
N VAL A 248 -2.30 -5.92 -5.87
CA VAL A 248 -1.92 -5.10 -7.02
C VAL A 248 -2.74 -3.83 -6.95
N ARG A 249 -2.09 -2.67 -6.90
CA ARG A 249 -2.75 -1.35 -6.94
C ARG A 249 -2.58 -0.75 -8.33
N LEU A 250 -3.64 -0.15 -8.85
CA LEU A 250 -3.64 0.60 -10.10
C LEU A 250 -4.18 2.01 -9.82
N SER A 251 -3.44 3.03 -10.24
CA SER A 251 -3.82 4.43 -10.09
C SER A 251 -3.66 5.16 -11.41
N GLY A 252 -4.63 5.99 -11.80
CA GLY A 252 -4.56 6.78 -13.04
C GLY A 252 -5.32 8.09 -12.92
N SER A 253 -5.52 8.77 -14.06
CA SER A 253 -6.25 10.04 -14.07
C SER A 253 -7.75 9.80 -13.87
N GLY A 254 -8.25 10.10 -12.67
CA GLY A 254 -9.68 9.98 -12.35
C GLY A 254 -10.14 8.56 -12.02
N TYR A 255 -9.22 7.62 -11.82
CA TYR A 255 -9.54 6.28 -11.34
C TYR A 255 -8.46 5.73 -10.41
N SER A 256 -8.87 4.85 -9.50
CA SER A 256 -7.98 4.05 -8.67
C SER A 256 -8.62 2.70 -8.38
N GLY A 257 -7.80 1.69 -8.17
CA GLY A 257 -8.29 0.37 -7.82
C GLY A 257 -7.21 -0.54 -7.30
N PHE A 258 -7.62 -1.68 -6.77
CA PHE A 258 -6.72 -2.73 -6.35
C PHE A 258 -7.34 -4.12 -6.55
N ILE A 259 -6.48 -5.12 -6.60
CA ILE A 259 -6.83 -6.54 -6.58
C ILE A 259 -6.09 -7.16 -5.41
N LEU A 260 -6.81 -7.78 -4.47
CA LEU A 260 -6.23 -8.57 -3.37
C LEU A 260 -5.93 -9.98 -3.88
N LEU A 261 -4.71 -10.46 -3.64
CA LEU A 261 -4.27 -11.80 -4.02
C LEU A 261 -3.77 -12.56 -2.80
N HIS A 262 -4.21 -13.81 -2.66
CA HIS A 262 -3.71 -14.73 -1.64
C HIS A 262 -3.19 -15.99 -2.33
N GLU A 263 -1.91 -16.31 -2.13
CA GLU A 263 -1.23 -17.41 -2.81
C GLU A 263 -1.40 -17.38 -4.34
N GLY A 264 -1.38 -16.19 -4.92
CA GLY A 264 -1.50 -15.97 -6.35
C GLY A 264 -2.93 -15.99 -6.90
N MET A 265 -3.93 -16.21 -6.04
CA MET A 265 -5.35 -16.22 -6.41
C MET A 265 -6.01 -14.90 -6.04
N PRO A 266 -6.65 -14.19 -6.99
CA PRO A 266 -7.43 -12.99 -6.68
C PRO A 266 -8.63 -13.30 -5.81
N LEU A 267 -8.72 -12.66 -4.64
CA LEU A 267 -9.81 -12.82 -3.69
C LEU A 267 -10.89 -11.77 -3.89
N GLU A 268 -10.48 -10.52 -4.11
CA GLU A 268 -11.38 -9.38 -4.23
C GLU A 268 -10.71 -8.31 -5.08
N ALA A 269 -11.51 -7.49 -5.77
CA ALA A 269 -11.06 -6.33 -6.49
C ALA A 269 -11.98 -5.15 -6.18
N VAL A 270 -11.41 -3.96 -6.01
CA VAL A 270 -12.19 -2.72 -5.84
C VAL A 270 -11.63 -1.68 -6.80
N CYS A 271 -12.51 -0.98 -7.51
CA CYS A 271 -12.15 0.02 -8.49
C CYS A 271 -13.12 1.18 -8.36
N SER A 272 -12.61 2.40 -8.39
CA SER A 272 -13.37 3.63 -8.32
C SER A 272 -12.94 4.55 -9.45
N ASN A 273 -13.91 5.03 -10.21
CA ASN A 273 -13.78 6.09 -11.21
C ASN A 273 -14.78 7.23 -10.93
N GLY A 274 -15.10 7.43 -9.65
CA GLY A 274 -16.17 8.31 -9.16
C GLY A 274 -17.14 7.55 -8.25
N ALA A 275 -17.63 6.40 -8.71
CA ALA A 275 -18.37 5.45 -7.89
C ALA A 275 -17.55 4.16 -7.78
N ALA A 276 -17.45 3.59 -6.58
CA ALA A 276 -16.71 2.35 -6.40
C ALA A 276 -17.57 1.14 -6.80
N VAL A 277 -16.91 0.17 -7.42
CA VAL A 277 -17.42 -1.17 -7.70
C VAL A 277 -16.48 -2.20 -7.11
N GLN A 278 -17.00 -3.40 -6.85
CA GLN A 278 -16.25 -4.51 -6.26
C GLN A 278 -16.41 -5.81 -7.06
N GLY A 279 -15.61 -6.82 -6.76
CA GLY A 279 -15.68 -8.16 -7.34
C GLY A 279 -15.26 -8.22 -8.80
N GLU A 280 -15.91 -9.11 -9.55
CA GLU A 280 -15.58 -9.37 -10.96
C GLU A 280 -15.76 -8.12 -11.84
N GLU A 281 -16.76 -7.29 -11.57
CA GLU A 281 -16.99 -6.04 -12.32
C GLU A 281 -15.80 -5.08 -12.17
N SER A 282 -15.32 -4.93 -10.93
CA SER A 282 -14.12 -4.15 -10.63
C SER A 282 -12.88 -4.68 -11.34
N PHE A 283 -12.68 -6.00 -11.31
CA PHE A 283 -11.58 -6.64 -12.01
C PHE A 283 -11.59 -6.33 -13.52
N LEU A 284 -12.77 -6.36 -14.16
CA LEU A 284 -12.92 -5.99 -15.57
C LEU A 284 -12.67 -4.49 -15.83
N GLN A 285 -13.04 -3.61 -14.90
CA GLN A 285 -12.69 -2.19 -14.98
C GLN A 285 -11.17 -1.98 -14.89
N ILE A 286 -10.51 -2.61 -13.94
CA ILE A 286 -9.04 -2.55 -13.79
C ILE A 286 -8.37 -3.05 -15.07
N ARG A 287 -8.85 -4.16 -15.65
CA ARG A 287 -8.33 -4.67 -16.92
C ARG A 287 -8.45 -3.64 -18.06
N ARG A 288 -9.61 -2.98 -18.19
CA ARG A 288 -9.80 -1.90 -19.19
C ARG A 288 -8.82 -0.75 -18.99
N HIS A 289 -8.56 -0.36 -17.75
CA HIS A 289 -7.60 0.68 -17.40
C HIS A 289 -6.14 0.24 -17.64
N MET A 290 -5.83 -1.05 -17.46
CA MET A 290 -4.52 -1.58 -17.86
C MET A 290 -4.31 -1.51 -19.37
N ASP A 291 -5.35 -1.85 -20.15
CA ASP A 291 -5.30 -1.80 -21.62
C ASP A 291 -5.22 -0.37 -22.17
N SER A 292 -5.79 0.63 -21.49
CA SER A 292 -5.66 2.04 -21.89
C SER A 292 -4.24 2.59 -21.70
N GLY A 293 -3.45 1.98 -20.81
CA GLY A 293 -2.03 2.28 -20.63
C GLY A 293 -1.72 3.60 -19.91
N ASP A 294 -2.72 4.28 -19.37
CA ASP A 294 -2.61 5.61 -18.73
C ASP A 294 -2.44 5.55 -17.20
N GLY A 295 -2.43 4.35 -16.61
CA GLY A 295 -2.25 4.12 -15.18
C GLY A 295 -0.84 3.71 -14.77
N VAL A 296 -0.60 3.77 -13.47
CA VAL A 296 0.61 3.28 -12.78
C VAL A 296 0.22 2.16 -11.82
N LEU A 297 0.99 1.08 -11.85
CA LEU A 297 0.75 -0.15 -11.13
C LEU A 297 1.85 -0.41 -10.10
N ASP A 298 1.41 -0.77 -8.90
CA ASP A 298 2.27 -1.25 -7.81
C ASP A 298 1.82 -2.67 -7.43
N VAL A 299 2.78 -3.52 -7.08
CA VAL A 299 2.54 -4.85 -6.52
C VAL A 299 3.14 -4.88 -5.13
N ILE A 300 2.27 -4.90 -4.14
CA ILE A 300 2.63 -4.84 -2.72
C ILE A 300 2.41 -6.21 -2.11
N GLU A 301 3.40 -6.69 -1.37
CA GLU A 301 3.33 -7.91 -0.56
C GLU A 301 2.83 -7.62 0.84
N LEU A 302 1.98 -8.51 1.33
CA LEU A 302 1.47 -8.54 2.70
C LEU A 302 1.50 -9.98 3.24
N ASN A 303 1.35 -10.11 4.56
CA ASN A 303 1.17 -11.42 5.18
C ASN A 303 -0.18 -12.04 4.79
N GLY A 304 -0.26 -13.36 4.69
CA GLY A 304 -1.46 -14.08 4.27
C GLY A 304 -2.69 -13.80 5.15
N ASP A 305 -2.52 -13.80 6.47
CA ASP A 305 -3.59 -13.46 7.42
C ASP A 305 -4.13 -12.04 7.19
N THR A 306 -3.24 -11.09 6.91
CA THR A 306 -3.60 -9.70 6.60
C THR A 306 -4.44 -9.63 5.33
N VAL A 307 -4.04 -10.30 4.25
CA VAL A 307 -4.81 -10.30 2.99
C VAL A 307 -6.19 -10.91 3.19
N GLN A 308 -6.29 -12.01 3.93
CA GLN A 308 -7.59 -12.63 4.22
C GLN A 308 -8.48 -11.72 5.08
N ALA A 309 -7.91 -11.01 6.05
CA ALA A 309 -8.65 -10.04 6.85
C ALA A 309 -9.10 -8.84 6.01
N LEU A 310 -8.26 -8.34 5.10
CA LEU A 310 -8.64 -7.29 4.13
C LEU A 310 -9.75 -7.77 3.20
N ALA A 311 -9.69 -9.01 2.70
CA ALA A 311 -10.77 -9.54 1.87
C ALA A 311 -12.11 -9.56 2.65
N ARG A 312 -12.09 -9.88 3.95
CA ARG A 312 -13.26 -9.79 4.83
C ARG A 312 -13.71 -8.36 5.14
N LEU A 313 -12.82 -7.37 5.15
CA LEU A 313 -13.19 -5.96 5.30
C LEU A 313 -14.14 -5.50 4.17
N PHE A 314 -13.87 -5.95 2.94
CA PHE A 314 -14.67 -5.58 1.77
C PHE A 314 -15.92 -6.46 1.60
N THR A 315 -15.81 -7.76 1.88
CA THR A 315 -16.91 -8.72 1.65
C THR A 315 -17.78 -9.02 2.86
N GLY A 316 -17.30 -8.72 4.06
CA GLY A 316 -17.96 -9.05 5.32
C GLY A 316 -19.25 -8.25 5.51
N PRO A 317 -20.34 -8.89 5.97
CA PRO A 317 -21.56 -8.16 6.25
C PRO A 317 -21.35 -7.24 7.47
N PRO A 318 -22.04 -6.09 7.50
CA PRO A 318 -22.03 -5.24 8.68
C PRO A 318 -22.75 -5.92 9.85
N ILE A 319 -22.16 -5.81 11.05
CA ILE A 319 -22.73 -6.25 12.33
C ILE A 319 -23.27 -5.03 13.07
N PHE A 320 -22.46 -3.98 13.16
CA PHE A 320 -22.82 -2.70 13.75
C PHE A 320 -22.59 -1.58 12.75
N THR A 321 -23.56 -0.69 12.56
CA THR A 321 -23.43 0.44 11.64
C THR A 321 -23.78 1.76 12.30
N GLY A 322 -23.06 2.81 11.93
CA GLY A 322 -23.39 4.19 12.29
C GLY A 322 -23.27 4.52 13.78
N LEU A 323 -22.52 3.72 14.56
CA LEU A 323 -22.29 3.98 15.98
C LEU A 323 -21.51 5.28 16.13
N LEU A 324 -22.05 6.26 16.86
CA LEU A 324 -21.37 7.55 17.01
C LEU A 324 -20.24 7.41 18.04
N GLY A 325 -19.00 7.69 17.66
CA GLY A 325 -17.81 7.38 18.47
C GLY A 325 -17.84 8.01 19.87
N ARG A 326 -18.36 9.23 20.00
CA ARG A 326 -18.54 9.89 21.32
C ARG A 326 -19.42 9.14 22.33
N PHE A 327 -20.23 8.18 21.89
CA PHE A 327 -21.08 7.34 22.74
C PHE A 327 -20.53 5.93 22.93
N VAL A 328 -19.42 5.59 22.26
CA VAL A 328 -18.82 4.26 22.29
C VAL A 328 -17.48 4.33 23.00
N ASN A 329 -17.30 3.49 24.02
CA ASN A 329 -15.97 3.18 24.52
C ASN A 329 -15.34 2.14 23.57
N LEU A 330 -14.39 2.56 22.73
CA LEU A 330 -13.75 1.67 21.76
C LEU A 330 -13.02 0.49 22.43
N GLU A 331 -12.39 0.71 23.58
CA GLU A 331 -11.66 -0.35 24.30
C GLU A 331 -12.62 -1.45 24.77
N ALA A 332 -13.74 -1.07 25.39
CA ALA A 332 -14.78 -2.01 25.81
C ALA A 332 -15.46 -2.70 24.62
N LEU A 333 -15.60 -2.00 23.47
CA LEU A 333 -16.09 -2.62 22.25
C LEU A 333 -15.12 -3.69 21.74
N LEU A 334 -13.81 -3.41 21.71
CA LEU A 334 -12.79 -4.37 21.28
C LEU A 334 -12.71 -5.58 22.23
N GLU A 335 -12.87 -5.37 23.54
CA GLU A 335 -12.97 -6.44 24.53
C GLU A 335 -14.17 -7.34 24.24
N TYR A 336 -15.36 -6.76 24.04
CA TYR A 336 -16.56 -7.51 23.66
C TYR A 336 -16.37 -8.31 22.36
N LEU A 337 -15.80 -7.70 21.32
CA LEU A 337 -15.54 -8.38 20.04
C LEU A 337 -14.48 -9.50 20.17
N SER A 338 -13.56 -9.36 21.12
CA SER A 338 -12.59 -10.39 21.48
C SER A 338 -13.26 -11.59 22.17
N GLU A 339 -14.16 -11.34 23.13
CA GLU A 339 -14.95 -12.40 23.80
C GLU A 339 -15.83 -13.18 22.82
N GLU A 340 -16.43 -12.49 21.86
CA GLU A 340 -17.23 -13.08 20.78
C GLU A 340 -16.37 -13.76 19.68
N GLN A 341 -15.04 -13.73 19.80
CA GLN A 341 -14.09 -14.28 18.83
C GLN A 341 -14.32 -13.78 17.40
N LEU A 342 -14.57 -12.47 17.24
CA LEU A 342 -14.85 -11.87 15.94
C LEU A 342 -13.73 -12.12 14.92
N ASP A 343 -14.11 -12.65 13.75
CA ASP A 343 -13.35 -12.57 12.50
C ASP A 343 -13.91 -11.44 11.64
N GLY A 344 -13.20 -10.31 11.57
CA GLY A 344 -13.79 -9.11 10.96
C GLY A 344 -12.93 -7.85 11.06
N SER A 345 -13.60 -6.71 11.06
CA SER A 345 -12.95 -5.41 11.06
C SER A 345 -13.78 -4.38 11.81
N VAL A 346 -13.10 -3.49 12.54
CA VAL A 346 -13.68 -2.26 13.09
C VAL A 346 -13.18 -1.10 12.23
N ILE A 347 -14.11 -0.35 11.67
CA ILE A 347 -13.84 0.82 10.84
C ILE A 347 -14.26 2.05 11.62
N VAL A 348 -13.39 3.05 11.69
CA VAL A 348 -13.65 4.33 12.32
C VAL A 348 -13.54 5.42 11.25
N ASN A 349 -14.68 5.95 10.85
CA ASN A 349 -14.76 7.11 9.97
C ASN A 349 -14.63 8.36 10.84
N GLY A 350 -13.44 8.95 10.88
CA GLY A 350 -13.19 10.24 11.53
C GLY A 350 -13.64 11.42 10.67
N ALA A 351 -13.39 12.63 11.16
CA ALA A 351 -13.64 13.86 10.42
C ALA A 351 -12.60 14.08 9.31
N SER A 352 -11.34 13.67 9.54
CA SER A 352 -10.23 13.90 8.62
C SER A 352 -9.84 12.67 7.80
N GLU A 353 -9.98 11.47 8.37
CA GLU A 353 -9.51 10.24 7.75
C GLU A 353 -10.24 9.01 8.29
N VAL A 354 -9.99 7.86 7.66
CA VAL A 354 -10.51 6.56 8.08
C VAL A 354 -9.42 5.75 8.81
N GLY A 355 -9.79 5.17 9.94
CA GLY A 355 -9.01 4.17 10.68
C GLY A 355 -9.62 2.78 10.56
N VAL A 356 -8.77 1.75 10.49
CA VAL A 356 -9.19 0.35 10.36
C VAL A 356 -8.45 -0.48 11.40
N ILE A 357 -9.18 -1.36 12.09
CA ILE A 357 -8.63 -2.43 12.94
C ILE A 357 -9.11 -3.76 12.36
N LEU A 358 -8.17 -4.61 11.96
CA LEU A 358 -8.45 -5.96 11.49
C LEU A 358 -8.38 -6.94 12.67
N MET A 359 -9.37 -7.82 12.76
CA MET A 359 -9.50 -8.81 13.82
C MET A 359 -9.58 -10.22 13.25
N GLN A 360 -9.01 -11.19 13.96
CA GLN A 360 -9.05 -12.60 13.64
C GLN A 360 -9.22 -13.40 14.94
N GLN A 361 -10.28 -14.21 15.02
CA GLN A 361 -10.65 -15.02 16.19
C GLN A 361 -10.67 -14.20 17.49
N GLY A 362 -11.15 -12.96 17.41
CA GLY A 362 -11.21 -12.02 18.53
C GLY A 362 -9.91 -11.27 18.82
N ALA A 363 -8.76 -11.73 18.31
CA ALA A 363 -7.50 -11.03 18.46
C ALA A 363 -7.35 -9.89 17.44
N VAL A 364 -6.75 -8.78 17.88
CA VAL A 364 -6.32 -7.72 16.95
C VAL A 364 -5.15 -8.23 16.13
N LEU A 365 -5.37 -8.34 14.81
CA LEU A 365 -4.35 -8.71 13.84
C LEU A 365 -3.45 -7.49 13.55
N GLY A 366 -4.08 -6.32 13.41
CA GLY A 366 -3.41 -5.03 13.27
C GLY A 366 -4.38 -3.89 13.03
N ALA A 367 -3.87 -2.67 13.14
CA ALA A 367 -4.57 -1.42 12.99
C ALA A 367 -3.71 -0.44 12.18
N TYR A 368 -4.38 0.42 11.42
CA TYR A 368 -3.75 1.45 10.60
C TYR A 368 -4.76 2.56 10.29
N THR A 369 -4.27 3.71 9.86
CA THR A 369 -5.10 4.82 9.34
C THR A 369 -4.64 5.18 7.93
N GLU A 370 -5.37 6.09 7.28
CA GLU A 370 -5.00 6.59 5.95
C GLU A 370 -3.66 7.35 5.99
N SER A 371 -3.45 8.17 7.02
CA SER A 371 -2.21 8.93 7.24
C SER A 371 -1.07 8.08 7.79
N GLN A 372 -1.39 6.99 8.48
CA GLN A 372 -0.44 6.04 9.06
C GLN A 372 -0.76 4.62 8.57
N PRO A 373 -0.41 4.29 7.30
CA PRO A 373 -0.72 2.99 6.71
C PRO A 373 0.17 1.86 7.25
N THR A 374 1.19 2.20 8.05
CA THR A 374 2.07 1.22 8.69
C THR A 374 1.28 0.30 9.61
N TRP A 375 1.50 -0.99 9.42
CA TRP A 375 0.84 -2.04 10.19
C TRP A 375 1.36 -2.10 11.64
N ASP A 376 0.49 -1.83 12.61
CA ASP A 376 0.80 -1.98 14.05
C ASP A 376 -0.30 -2.80 14.75
N LYS A 377 0.02 -3.50 15.84
CA LYS A 377 -1.00 -4.09 16.73
C LYS A 377 -1.61 -3.08 17.68
N ALA A 378 -0.92 -1.95 17.93
CA ALA A 378 -1.45 -0.87 18.74
C ALA A 378 -2.65 -0.20 18.03
N THR A 379 -3.76 -0.06 18.73
CA THR A 379 -4.99 0.56 18.21
C THR A 379 -5.05 2.06 18.50
N THR A 380 -3.97 2.67 19.01
CA THR A 380 -3.92 4.03 19.55
C THR A 380 -4.31 5.10 18.53
N ALA A 381 -3.80 5.01 17.30
CA ALA A 381 -4.15 5.95 16.23
C ALA A 381 -5.65 5.90 15.87
N VAL A 382 -6.21 4.68 15.78
CA VAL A 382 -7.64 4.50 15.50
C VAL A 382 -8.51 4.92 16.70
N ALA A 383 -8.03 4.70 17.93
CA ALA A 383 -8.70 5.17 19.14
C ALA A 383 -8.79 6.69 19.23
N ALA A 384 -7.75 7.41 18.76
CA ALA A 384 -7.79 8.86 18.67
C ALA A 384 -8.90 9.35 17.71
N LEU A 385 -9.05 8.70 16.55
CA LEU A 385 -10.15 9.00 15.61
C LEU A 385 -11.52 8.70 16.24
N ALA A 386 -11.65 7.61 16.99
CA ALA A 386 -12.91 7.24 17.62
C ALA A 386 -13.37 8.26 18.68
N ALA A 387 -12.44 8.98 19.31
CA ALA A 387 -12.74 10.02 20.29
C ALA A 387 -13.28 11.33 19.67
N GLU A 388 -13.20 11.50 18.35
CA GLU A 388 -13.70 12.70 17.68
C GLU A 388 -15.23 12.83 17.81
N ARG A 389 -15.73 14.07 17.90
CA ARG A 389 -17.16 14.34 18.16
C ARG A 389 -18.09 13.81 17.05
N THR A 390 -17.59 13.76 15.82
CA THR A 390 -18.35 13.38 14.62
C THR A 390 -18.01 11.99 14.11
N SER A 391 -17.09 11.27 14.76
CA SER A 391 -16.65 9.97 14.28
C SER A 391 -17.80 8.95 14.28
N ARG A 392 -17.75 8.03 13.32
CA ARG A 392 -18.68 6.91 13.23
C ARG A 392 -17.92 5.61 13.15
N ILE A 393 -18.33 4.68 14.00
CA ILE A 393 -17.78 3.33 14.08
C ILE A 393 -18.73 2.38 13.36
N GLU A 394 -18.15 1.55 12.51
CA GLU A 394 -18.78 0.42 11.86
C GLU A 394 -18.00 -0.84 12.22
N VAL A 395 -18.71 -1.94 12.45
CA VAL A 395 -18.08 -3.25 12.66
C VAL A 395 -18.62 -4.19 11.61
N LYS A 396 -17.71 -4.80 10.85
CA LYS A 396 -18.02 -5.84 9.87
C LYS A 396 -17.45 -7.16 10.36
N GLY A 397 -18.12 -8.26 10.03
CA GLY A 397 -17.60 -9.59 10.35
C GLY A 397 -18.51 -10.70 9.89
N GLY A 398 -17.95 -11.90 9.79
CA GLY A 398 -18.69 -13.08 9.37
C GLY A 398 -17.76 -14.20 8.90
N ALA A 399 -18.21 -15.44 9.08
CA ALA A 399 -17.46 -16.65 8.79
C ALA A 399 -17.26 -16.94 7.28
N SER A 400 -17.62 -16.00 6.39
CA SER A 400 -17.59 -16.23 4.95
C SER A 400 -16.15 -16.25 4.46
N ARG A 401 -15.68 -17.45 4.11
CA ARG A 401 -14.48 -17.63 3.29
C ARG A 401 -14.71 -16.89 1.98
N VAL A 402 -13.84 -15.94 1.67
CA VAL A 402 -13.93 -15.17 0.42
C VAL A 402 -13.69 -16.10 -0.76
N ALA A 403 -14.69 -16.24 -1.62
CA ALA A 403 -14.57 -17.02 -2.84
C ALA A 403 -13.64 -16.28 -3.83
N PRO A 404 -12.62 -16.94 -4.38
CA PRO A 404 -11.74 -16.29 -5.36
C PRO A 404 -12.50 -15.84 -6.60
N ILE A 405 -12.05 -14.75 -7.21
CA ILE A 405 -12.52 -14.32 -8.53
C ILE A 405 -12.02 -15.33 -9.58
N ASP A 406 -12.92 -15.80 -10.45
CA ASP A 406 -12.55 -16.64 -11.58
C ASP A 406 -11.89 -15.78 -12.68
N VAL A 407 -10.58 -15.60 -12.54
CA VAL A 407 -9.76 -14.79 -13.45
C VAL A 407 -9.82 -15.31 -14.88
N ASP A 408 -9.80 -16.62 -15.08
CA ASP A 408 -9.74 -17.20 -16.42
C ASP A 408 -11.07 -16.98 -17.15
N ALA A 409 -12.21 -17.11 -16.45
CA ALA A 409 -13.51 -16.73 -16.97
C ALA A 409 -13.62 -15.22 -17.23
N ALA A 410 -13.15 -14.38 -16.30
CA ALA A 410 -13.18 -12.93 -16.45
C ALA A 410 -12.29 -12.45 -17.61
N LEU A 411 -11.13 -13.08 -17.83
CA LEU A 411 -10.24 -12.77 -18.95
C LEU A 411 -10.81 -13.20 -20.31
N ALA A 412 -11.63 -14.26 -20.36
CA ALA A 412 -12.26 -14.73 -21.58
C ALA A 412 -13.47 -13.90 -22.03
N ARG A 413 -14.04 -13.05 -21.15
CA ARG A 413 -15.19 -12.21 -21.50
C ARG A 413 -14.76 -11.02 -22.37
N PRO A 414 -15.44 -10.76 -23.50
CA PRO A 414 -15.26 -9.53 -24.26
C PRO A 414 -15.91 -8.35 -23.51
N TYR A 415 -15.32 -7.15 -23.63
CA TYR A 415 -15.87 -5.89 -23.11
C TYR A 415 -15.67 -4.75 -24.08
#